data_AF-A0A843BYI9-F1
#
_entry.id   AF-A0A843BYI9-F1
#
_cell.length_a   1.000
_cell.length_b   1.000
_cell.length_c   1.000
_cell.angle_alpha   90.00
_cell.angle_beta   90.00
_cell.angle_gamma   90.00
#
_symmetry.space_group_name_H-M   'P 1'
#
loop_
_entity.id
_entity.type
_entity.pdbx_description
1 polymer ?
#
loop_
_entity_poly.entity_id
_entity_poly.type
_entity_poly.pdbx_seq_one_letter_code
_entity_poly.pdbx_strand_id
1 'polypeptide(L)' 'MNGFSGTAFRMEESIKAKLVELEAFSQISAVTIQDANLDAQEQNWLDYVAGGLFAKVKKTGDKRYYTSR' A
#
# COMPACT_ATOMS: atom_id res chain seq x y z
N MET A 1 17.19 -18.11 1.97
CA MET A 1 16.48 -17.03 2.70
C MET A 1 15.31 -16.58 1.82
N ASN A 2 14.16 -17.26 1.87
CA ASN A 2 13.10 -17.11 0.83
C ASN A 2 11.69 -16.78 1.37
N GLY A 3 11.50 -16.63 2.69
CA GLY A 3 10.16 -16.41 3.27
C GLY A 3 9.73 -14.95 3.35
N PHE A 4 10.65 -14.06 3.74
CA PHE A 4 10.37 -12.64 3.99
C PHE A 4 9.95 -11.90 2.71
N SER A 5 10.61 -12.17 1.58
CA SER A 5 10.26 -11.57 0.28
C SER A 5 8.88 -12.01 -0.23
N GLY A 6 8.52 -13.28 0.00
CA GLY A 6 7.21 -13.82 -0.41
C GLY A 6 6.05 -13.21 0.38
N THR A 7 6.21 -13.06 1.70
CA THR A 7 5.20 -12.38 2.52
C THR A 7 5.10 -10.90 2.17
N ALA A 8 6.22 -10.19 2.08
CA ALA A 8 6.24 -8.78 1.70
C ALA A 8 5.53 -8.53 0.36
N PHE A 9 5.82 -9.35 -0.66
CA PHE A 9 5.17 -9.26 -1.96
C PHE A 9 3.66 -9.50 -1.88
N ARG A 10 3.22 -10.53 -1.14
CA ARG A 10 1.79 -10.80 -0.95
C ARG A 10 1.07 -9.64 -0.27
N MET A 11 1.70 -9.02 0.73
CA MET A 11 1.14 -7.86 1.42
C MET A 11 1.09 -6.62 0.50
N GLU A 12 2.15 -6.36 -0.27
CA GLU A 12 2.16 -5.27 -1.25
C GLU A 12 1.04 -5.42 -2.28
N GLU A 13 0.87 -6.61 -2.87
CA GLU A 13 -0.19 -6.87 -3.85
C GLU A 13 -1.59 -6.80 -3.23
N SER A 14 -1.79 -7.26 -1.99
CA SER A 14 -3.07 -7.14 -1.27
C SER A 14 -3.46 -5.66 -1.06
N ILE A 15 -2.53 -4.87 -0.52
CA ILE A 15 -2.74 -3.43 -0.30
C ILE A 15 -2.98 -2.74 -1.63
N LYS A 16 -2.19 -3.06 -2.67
CA LYS A 16 -2.35 -2.50 -4.01
C LYS A 16 -3.75 -2.77 -4.55
N ALA A 17 -4.25 -4.00 -4.46
CA ALA A 17 -5.57 -4.35 -4.97
C ALA A 17 -6.68 -3.48 -4.36
N LYS A 18 -6.66 -3.27 -3.04
CA LYS A 18 -7.63 -2.39 -2.35
C LYS A 18 -7.52 -0.93 -2.77
N LEU A 19 -6.31 -0.43 -3.01
CA LEU A 19 -6.11 0.92 -3.54
C LEU A 19 -6.61 1.06 -4.98
N VAL A 20 -6.46 0.02 -5.81
CA VAL A 20 -6.99 -0.02 -7.19
C VAL A 20 -8.52 0.01 -7.18
N GLU A 21 -9.17 -0.75 -6.29
CA GLU A 21 -10.63 -0.77 -6.15
C GLU A 21 -11.23 0.60 -5.82
N LEU A 22 -10.45 1.46 -5.15
CA LEU A 22 -10.83 2.83 -4.79
C LEU A 22 -10.31 3.91 -5.76
N GLU A 23 -9.71 3.49 -6.87
CA GLU A 23 -9.12 4.39 -7.86
C GLU A 23 -8.05 5.35 -7.29
N ALA A 24 -7.37 4.91 -6.22
CA ALA A 24 -6.32 5.65 -5.54
C ALA A 24 -5.01 5.59 -6.34
N PHE A 25 -4.97 6.26 -7.49
CA PHE A 25 -3.86 6.22 -8.45
C PHE A 25 -2.86 7.39 -8.33
N SER A 26 -3.14 8.37 -7.46
CA SER A 26 -2.35 9.59 -7.35
C SER A 26 -2.37 10.14 -5.93
N GLN A 27 -1.53 11.14 -5.65
CA GLN A 27 -1.59 11.86 -4.36
C GLN A 27 -2.94 12.54 -4.13
N ILE A 28 -3.60 13.00 -5.19
CA ILE A 28 -4.89 13.70 -5.11
C ILE A 28 -6.00 12.72 -4.70
N SER A 29 -5.97 11.51 -5.26
CA SER A 29 -6.92 10.44 -4.94
C SER A 29 -6.42 9.49 -3.85
N ALA A 30 -5.37 9.87 -3.11
CA ALA A 30 -4.83 9.03 -2.05
C ALA A 30 -5.84 8.88 -0.92
N VAL A 31 -5.92 7.68 -0.37
CA VAL A 31 -6.93 7.28 0.62
C VAL A 31 -6.29 6.92 1.96
N THR A 32 -7.05 7.03 3.04
CA THR A 32 -6.58 6.60 4.37
C THR A 32 -6.62 5.07 4.50
N ILE A 33 -5.99 4.55 5.57
CA ILE A 33 -6.07 3.11 5.87
C ILE A 33 -7.51 2.66 6.18
N GLN A 34 -8.35 3.57 6.69
CA GLN A 34 -9.76 3.32 6.98
C GLN A 34 -10.57 3.25 5.69
N ASP A 35 -10.35 4.20 4.78
CA ASP A 35 -11.03 4.22 3.47
C ASP A 35 -10.71 2.95 2.68
N ALA A 36 -9.44 2.54 2.66
CA ALA A 36 -8.95 1.32 2.02
C ALA A 36 -9.32 0.02 2.76
N ASN A 37 -9.98 0.11 3.93
CA ASN A 37 -10.32 -1.03 4.78
C ASN A 37 -9.15 -2.02 4.94
N LEU A 38 -7.96 -1.47 5.26
CA LEU A 38 -6.77 -2.29 5.47
C LEU A 38 -6.89 -3.01 6.81
N ASP A 39 -6.61 -4.31 6.83
CA ASP A 39 -6.62 -5.09 8.05
C ASP A 39 -5.36 -4.84 8.90
N ALA A 40 -5.34 -5.38 10.11
CA ALA A 40 -4.23 -5.18 11.04
C ALA A 40 -2.89 -5.73 10.49
N GLN A 41 -2.92 -6.80 9.69
CA GLN A 41 -1.72 -7.35 9.09
C GLN A 41 -1.20 -6.38 8.01
N GLU A 42 -2.05 -5.94 7.10
CA GLU A 42 -1.72 -4.98 6.04
C GLU A 42 -1.16 -3.67 6.61
N GLN A 43 -1.79 -3.13 7.66
CA GLN A 43 -1.32 -1.92 8.33
C GLN A 43 0.10 -2.07 8.88
N ASN A 44 0.42 -3.20 9.51
CA ASN A 44 1.75 -3.47 10.05
C ASN A 44 2.84 -3.56 8.97
N TRP A 45 2.45 -3.84 7.72
CA TRP A 45 3.38 -3.95 6.59
C TRP A 45 3.59 -2.64 5.84
N LEU A 46 2.76 -1.61 6.05
CA LEU A 46 2.83 -0.35 5.30
C LEU A 46 4.19 0.33 5.38
N ASP A 47 4.85 0.32 6.54
CA ASP A 47 6.16 0.96 6.70
C ASP A 47 7.29 0.20 5.96
N TYR A 48 7.05 -1.04 5.53
CA TYR A 48 8.00 -1.85 4.77
C TYR A 48 7.74 -1.80 3.27
N VAL A 49 6.48 -1.70 2.86
CA VAL A 49 6.09 -1.78 1.43
C VAL A 49 5.76 -0.43 0.82
N ALA A 50 5.50 0.61 1.61
CA ALA A 50 5.09 1.93 1.11
C ALA A 50 6.22 2.98 1.17
N GLY A 51 6.27 3.85 0.16
CA GLY A 51 7.05 5.10 0.21
C GLY A 51 8.46 5.06 -0.38
N GLY A 52 8.93 3.90 -0.85
CA GLY A 52 10.17 3.81 -1.64
C GLY A 52 10.02 4.46 -3.03
N LEU A 53 11.13 4.96 -3.60
CA LEU A 53 11.15 5.54 -4.97
C LEU A 53 10.57 4.57 -6.00
N PHE A 54 10.84 3.28 -5.86
CA PHE A 54 10.36 2.20 -6.74
C PHE A 54 9.21 1.37 -6.13
N ALA A 55 8.72 1.71 -4.94
CA ALA A 55 7.59 1.00 -4.34
C ALA A 55 6.33 1.16 -5.19
N LYS A 56 5.52 0.11 -5.33
CA LYS A 56 4.24 0.20 -6.04
C LYS A 56 3.20 0.92 -5.19
N VAL A 57 3.24 0.70 -3.88
CA VAL A 57 2.46 1.45 -2.89
C VAL A 57 3.21 2.72 -2.51
N LYS A 58 2.58 3.87 -2.70
CA LYS A 58 3.11 5.19 -2.35
C LYS A 58 2.39 5.73 -1.13
N LYS A 59 3.09 6.59 -0.39
CA LYS A 59 2.62 7.23 0.85
C LYS A 59 2.78 8.74 0.73
N THR A 60 1.75 9.48 1.09
CA THR A 60 1.79 10.95 1.21
C THR A 60 2.30 11.37 2.58
N GLY A 61 2.65 12.65 2.74
CA GLY A 61 3.08 13.20 4.03
C GLY A 61 1.99 13.14 5.12
N ASP A 62 0.72 13.13 4.74
CA ASP A 62 -0.44 13.06 5.64
C ASP A 62 -0.98 11.63 5.85
N LYS A 63 -0.13 10.61 5.65
CA LYS A 63 -0.44 9.18 5.87
C LYS A 63 -1.60 8.66 5.02
N ARG A 64 -1.71 9.12 3.77
CA ARG A 64 -2.58 8.53 2.75
C ARG A 64 -1.77 7.70 1.78
N TYR A 65 -2.44 6.77 1.11
CA TYR A 65 -1.82 5.77 0.27
C TYR A 65 -2.45 5.76 -1.11
N TYR A 66 -1.62 5.51 -2.11
CA TYR A 66 -2.02 5.38 -3.51
C TYR A 66 -1.07 4.42 -4.22
N THR A 67 -1.43 3.92 -5.39
CA THR A 67 -0.58 3.07 -6.24
C THR A 67 -0.42 3.67 -7.62
N SER A 68 0.71 3.44 -8.29
CA SER A 68 0.77 3.63 -9.74
C SER A 68 0.00 2.51 -10.45
N ARG A 69 -0.59 2.81 -11.62
CA ARG A 69 -1.09 1.78 -12.53
C ARG A 69 0.03 0.85 -12.96
#